data_AF-A0A7X3VG97-F1
#
_entry.id   AF-A0A7X3VG97-F1
#
_cell.length_a   1.000
_cell.length_b   1.000
_cell.length_c   1.000
_cell.angle_alpha   90.00
_cell.angle_beta   90.00
_cell.angle_gamma   90.00
#
_symmetry.space_group_name_H-M   'P 1'
#
loop_
_entity.id
_entity.type
_entity.pdbx_description
1 polymer ?
#
loop_
_entity_poly.entity_id
_entity_poly.type
_entity_poly.pdbx_seq_one_letter_code
_entity_poly.pdbx_strand_id
1 'polypeptide(L)'
;MQDWKAGALVVVLLLWAGILFGVSFLATPAKFSAPSLTLPVAVDVGRSTFAVLNQVELGCALLSLGLLLAGASRAFVVRLALGLAALGLLLETLWLLPALDERARIVIDSGTPPSSSLHDVYIGIDAAKLVALLLGTVVLLRPDEQRQRQ
;
A
#
# COMPACT_ATOMS: atom_id res chain seq x y z
N MET A 1 19.41 -14.15 -18.24
CA MET A 1 17.91 -14.06 -18.29
C MET A 1 17.25 -13.75 -16.95
N GLN A 2 17.97 -13.77 -15.81
CA GLN A 2 17.41 -13.48 -14.48
C GLN A 2 17.22 -11.96 -14.21
N ASP A 3 17.86 -11.11 -15.02
CA ASP A 3 18.01 -9.68 -14.70
C ASP A 3 16.74 -8.84 -14.92
N TRP A 4 15.96 -9.15 -15.96
CA TRP A 4 14.74 -8.39 -16.23
C TRP A 4 13.63 -8.65 -15.21
N LYS A 5 13.57 -9.85 -14.62
CA LYS A 5 12.54 -10.22 -13.63
C LYS A 5 12.77 -9.50 -12.30
N ALA A 6 14.02 -9.46 -11.85
CA ALA A 6 14.41 -8.71 -10.65
C ALA A 6 14.21 -7.21 -10.87
N GLY A 7 14.60 -6.69 -12.02
CA GLY A 7 14.34 -5.29 -12.41
C GLY A 7 12.85 -4.96 -12.47
N ALA A 8 12.02 -5.84 -13.06
CA ALA A 8 10.57 -5.69 -13.07
C ALA A 8 9.99 -5.68 -11.66
N LEU A 9 10.46 -6.56 -10.77
CA LEU A 9 10.02 -6.58 -9.37
C LEU A 9 10.36 -5.26 -8.67
N VAL A 10 11.57 -4.72 -8.85
CA VAL A 10 11.96 -3.40 -8.33
C VAL A 10 11.00 -2.31 -8.82
N VAL A 11 10.69 -2.28 -10.11
CA VAL A 11 9.76 -1.29 -10.69
C VAL A 11 8.38 -1.41 -10.04
N VAL A 12 7.86 -2.62 -9.87
CA VAL A 12 6.54 -2.85 -9.25
C VAL A 12 6.53 -2.42 -7.78
N LEU A 13 7.57 -2.75 -7.00
CA LEU A 13 7.66 -2.35 -5.60
C LEU A 13 7.73 -0.83 -5.44
N LEU A 14 8.53 -0.15 -6.26
CA LEU A 14 8.66 1.31 -6.22
C LEU A 14 7.38 2.00 -6.69
N LEU A 15 6.71 1.48 -7.72
CA LEU A 15 5.43 2.00 -8.18
C LEU A 15 4.37 1.87 -7.08
N TRP A 16 4.27 0.68 -6.46
CA TRP A 16 3.34 0.44 -5.36
C TRP A 16 3.63 1.36 -4.19
N ALA A 17 4.89 1.44 -3.73
CA ALA A 17 5.30 2.32 -2.65
C ALA A 17 5.01 3.80 -2.97
N GLY A 18 5.27 4.24 -4.20
CA GLY A 18 5.02 5.61 -4.64
C GLY A 18 3.54 5.97 -4.69
N ILE A 19 2.69 5.08 -5.20
CA ILE A 19 1.23 5.27 -5.23
C ILE A 19 0.68 5.31 -3.81
N LEU A 20 1.08 4.36 -2.96
CA LEU A 20 0.70 4.30 -1.54
C LEU A 20 1.09 5.59 -0.81
N PHE A 21 2.35 6.02 -0.95
CA PHE A 21 2.84 7.26 -0.35
C PHE A 21 2.07 8.48 -0.86
N GLY A 22 1.93 8.60 -2.18
CA GLY A 22 1.26 9.73 -2.82
C GLY A 22 -0.20 9.86 -2.43
N VAL A 23 -0.93 8.75 -2.33
CA VAL A 23 -2.37 8.78 -1.99
C VAL A 23 -2.58 8.91 -0.48
N SER A 24 -1.96 8.05 0.33
CA SER A 24 -2.25 7.96 1.76
C SER A 24 -1.60 9.08 2.57
N PHE A 25 -0.35 9.43 2.26
CA PHE A 25 0.44 10.35 3.10
C PHE A 25 0.55 11.76 2.53
N LEU A 26 0.31 11.95 1.24
CA LEU A 26 0.38 13.27 0.61
C LEU A 26 -1.01 13.81 0.23
N ALA A 27 -1.73 13.13 -0.66
CA ALA A 27 -3.00 13.62 -1.19
C ALA A 27 -4.11 13.63 -0.14
N THR A 28 -4.19 12.60 0.71
CA THR A 28 -5.25 12.48 1.71
C THR A 28 -5.17 13.55 2.81
N PRO A 29 -4.01 13.85 3.41
CA PRO A 29 -3.92 15.00 4.32
C PRO A 29 -4.19 16.33 3.60
N ALA A 30 -3.66 16.51 2.38
CA ALA A 30 -3.80 17.76 1.63
C ALA A 30 -5.27 18.12 1.34
N LYS A 31 -6.13 17.14 0.97
CA LYS A 31 -7.55 17.42 0.71
C LYS A 31 -8.33 17.86 1.95
N PHE A 32 -7.95 17.42 3.16
CA PHE A 32 -8.60 17.86 4.39
C PHE A 32 -8.17 19.26 4.84
N SER A 33 -7.05 19.75 4.30
CA SER A 33 -6.59 21.12 4.49
C SER A 33 -7.17 22.12 3.46
N ALA A 34 -7.91 21.63 2.46
CA ALA A 34 -8.46 22.48 1.40
C ALA A 34 -9.69 23.26 1.91
N PRO A 35 -9.67 24.61 1.94
CA PRO A 35 -10.74 25.40 2.56
C PRO A 35 -12.06 25.38 1.78
N SER A 36 -12.02 25.01 0.50
CA SER A 36 -13.20 24.90 -0.36
C SER A 36 -13.96 23.58 -0.18
N LEU A 37 -13.37 22.59 0.50
CA LEU A 37 -14.00 21.28 0.71
C LEU A 37 -14.67 21.23 2.08
N THR A 38 -15.94 20.83 2.09
CA THR A 38 -16.63 20.47 3.33
C THR A 38 -16.20 19.07 3.76
N LEU A 39 -16.30 18.77 5.06
CA LEU A 39 -15.90 17.46 5.59
C LEU A 39 -16.63 16.28 4.91
N PRO A 40 -17.97 16.29 4.73
CA PRO A 40 -18.67 15.22 4.01
C PRO A 40 -18.13 14.98 2.60
N VAL A 41 -17.85 16.06 1.85
CA VAL A 41 -17.31 15.98 0.50
C VAL A 41 -15.89 15.41 0.50
N ALA A 42 -15.01 15.86 1.41
CA ALA A 42 -13.66 15.33 1.51
C ALA A 42 -13.63 13.83 1.90
N VAL A 43 -14.58 13.40 2.75
CA VAL A 43 -14.75 12.01 3.15
C VAL A 43 -15.24 11.15 1.98
N ASP A 44 -16.22 11.59 1.20
CA ASP A 44 -16.72 10.82 0.04
C ASP A 44 -15.64 10.66 -1.05
N VAL A 45 -14.91 11.74 -1.34
CA VAL A 45 -13.72 11.66 -2.22
C VAL A 45 -12.71 10.67 -1.68
N GLY A 46 -12.46 10.67 -0.37
CA GLY A 46 -11.58 9.71 0.28
C GLY A 46 -12.03 8.27 0.09
N ARG A 47 -13.29 7.98 0.41
CA ARG A 47 -13.91 6.66 0.28
C ARG A 47 -13.74 6.08 -1.12
N SER A 48 -14.04 6.87 -2.16
CA SER A 48 -13.84 6.45 -3.55
C SER A 48 -12.36 6.26 -3.90
N THR A 49 -11.50 7.18 -3.47
CA THR A 49 -10.06 7.13 -3.76
C THR A 49 -9.41 5.89 -3.13
N PHE A 50 -9.74 5.57 -1.89
CA PHE A 50 -9.19 4.41 -1.18
C PHE A 50 -9.71 3.08 -1.73
N ALA A 51 -10.94 3.02 -2.25
CA ALA A 51 -11.44 1.85 -2.96
C ALA A 51 -10.62 1.56 -4.24
N VAL A 52 -10.29 2.61 -5.01
CA VAL A 52 -9.42 2.49 -6.19
C VAL A 52 -8.00 2.14 -5.79
N LEU A 53 -7.44 2.78 -4.75
CA LEU A 53 -6.11 2.46 -4.23
C LEU A 53 -6.02 0.97 -3.90
N ASN A 54 -6.97 0.43 -3.13
CA ASN A 54 -7.01 -0.98 -2.77
C ASN A 54 -6.97 -1.91 -3.98
N GLN A 55 -7.69 -1.59 -5.06
CA GLN A 55 -7.65 -2.38 -6.31
C GLN A 55 -6.26 -2.33 -6.98
N VAL A 56 -5.63 -1.16 -7.01
CA VAL A 56 -4.28 -0.98 -7.56
C VAL A 56 -3.23 -1.73 -6.72
N GLU A 57 -3.33 -1.67 -5.40
CA GLU A 57 -2.45 -2.40 -4.49
C GLU A 57 -2.60 -3.91 -4.66
N LEU A 58 -3.82 -4.44 -4.81
CA LEU A 58 -4.07 -5.85 -5.13
C LEU A 58 -3.40 -6.26 -6.46
N GLY A 59 -3.49 -5.41 -7.48
CA GLY A 59 -2.79 -5.63 -8.75
C GLY A 59 -1.27 -5.70 -8.59
N CYS A 60 -0.69 -4.77 -7.82
CA CYS A 60 0.74 -4.76 -7.52
C CYS A 60 1.18 -5.99 -6.70
N ALA A 61 0.35 -6.42 -5.74
CA ALA A 61 0.58 -7.60 -4.92
C ALA A 61 0.60 -8.87 -5.77
N LEU A 62 -0.39 -9.05 -6.64
CA LEU A 62 -0.49 -10.20 -7.54
C LEU A 62 0.66 -10.24 -8.55
N LEU A 63 1.04 -9.10 -9.12
CA LEU A 63 2.17 -9.02 -10.05
C LEU A 63 3.49 -9.34 -9.34
N SER A 64 3.70 -8.81 -8.13
CA SER A 64 4.88 -9.12 -7.30
C SER A 64 4.95 -10.60 -6.96
N LEU A 65 3.82 -11.21 -6.58
CA LEU A 65 3.72 -12.64 -6.31
C LEU A 65 4.05 -13.45 -7.57
N GLY A 66 3.49 -13.11 -8.73
CA GLY A 66 3.78 -13.78 -10.00
C GLY A 66 5.27 -13.72 -10.36
N LEU A 67 5.92 -12.57 -10.16
CA LEU A 67 7.35 -12.41 -10.37
C LEU A 67 8.18 -13.26 -9.38
N LEU A 68 7.79 -13.33 -8.11
CA LEU A 68 8.45 -14.20 -7.13
C LEU A 68 8.34 -15.68 -7.50
N LEU A 69 7.15 -16.12 -7.93
CA LEU A 69 6.93 -17.49 -8.40
C LEU A 69 7.72 -17.79 -9.68
N ALA A 70 7.88 -16.80 -10.55
CA ALA A 70 8.72 -16.87 -11.74
C ALA A 70 10.25 -16.78 -11.46
N GLY A 71 10.64 -16.70 -10.18
CA GLY A 71 12.03 -16.73 -9.74
C GLY A 71 12.74 -15.38 -9.71
N ALA A 72 12.03 -14.26 -9.62
CA ALA A 72 12.63 -12.92 -9.56
C ALA A 72 13.56 -12.73 -8.33
N SER A 73 13.27 -13.39 -7.21
CA SER A 73 14.15 -13.40 -6.04
C SER A 73 13.94 -14.62 -5.13
N ARG A 74 15.03 -15.08 -4.51
CA ARG A 74 15.02 -16.10 -3.44
C ARG A 74 15.39 -15.52 -2.08
N ALA A 75 15.72 -14.24 -2.00
CA ALA A 75 16.12 -13.59 -0.76
C ALA A 75 14.96 -13.63 0.26
N PHE A 76 15.23 -14.18 1.45
CA PHE A 76 14.24 -14.31 2.51
C PHE A 76 13.64 -12.94 2.88
N VAL A 77 14.47 -11.90 2.99
CA VAL A 77 14.04 -10.55 3.35
C VAL A 77 13.02 -9.99 2.35
N VAL A 78 13.22 -10.20 1.05
CA VAL A 78 12.28 -9.74 0.01
C VAL A 78 10.93 -10.45 0.13
N ARG A 79 10.95 -11.76 0.36
CA ARG A 79 9.73 -12.57 0.53
C ARG A 79 8.97 -12.21 1.81
N LEU A 80 9.70 -11.98 2.90
CA LEU A 80 9.13 -11.54 4.17
C LEU A 80 8.49 -10.17 4.03
N ALA A 81 9.19 -9.20 3.43
CA ALA A 81 8.66 -7.86 3.19
C ALA A 81 7.37 -7.89 2.37
N LEU A 82 7.35 -8.62 1.26
CA LEU A 82 6.15 -8.78 0.43
C LEU A 82 5.01 -9.53 1.15
N GLY A 83 5.34 -10.53 1.97
CA GLY A 83 4.37 -11.24 2.79
C GLY A 83 3.71 -10.34 3.82
N LEU A 84 4.49 -9.50 4.50
CA LEU A 84 3.98 -8.50 5.44
C LEU A 84 3.13 -7.45 4.74
N ALA A 85 3.57 -6.95 3.58
CA ALA A 85 2.80 -5.99 2.79
C ALA A 85 1.46 -6.58 2.33
N ALA A 86 1.46 -7.82 1.83
CA ALA A 86 0.25 -8.52 1.43
C ALA A 86 -0.70 -8.81 2.61
N LEU A 87 -0.15 -9.17 3.77
CA LEU A 87 -0.96 -9.37 4.99
C LEU A 87 -1.63 -8.06 5.43
N GLY A 88 -0.88 -6.96 5.46
CA GLY A 88 -1.42 -5.63 5.74
C GLY A 88 -2.55 -5.25 4.78
N LEU A 89 -2.32 -5.43 3.48
CA LEU A 89 -3.31 -5.17 2.44
C LEU A 89 -4.58 -6.02 2.66
N LEU A 90 -4.45 -7.31 2.99
CA LEU A 90 -5.61 -8.17 3.25
C LEU A 90 -6.41 -7.71 4.48
N LEU A 91 -5.73 -7.29 5.55
CA LEU A 91 -6.40 -6.73 6.73
C LEU A 91 -7.15 -5.44 6.37
N GLU A 92 -6.59 -4.60 5.51
CA GLU A 92 -7.28 -3.41 5.03
C GLU A 92 -8.47 -3.75 4.15
N THR A 93 -8.28 -4.57 3.11
CA THR A 93 -9.33 -4.95 2.16
C THR A 93 -10.52 -5.62 2.85
N LEU A 94 -10.25 -6.56 3.77
CA LEU A 94 -11.28 -7.43 4.32
C LEU A 94 -11.91 -6.89 5.61
N TRP A 95 -11.23 -5.98 6.30
CA TRP A 95 -11.69 -5.49 7.60
C TRP A 95 -11.72 -3.97 7.70
N LEU A 96 -10.56 -3.30 7.56
CA LEU A 96 -10.51 -1.86 7.87
C LEU A 96 -11.28 -1.02 6.86
N LEU A 97 -11.14 -1.27 5.56
CA LEU A 97 -11.85 -0.50 4.53
C LEU A 97 -13.37 -0.65 4.64
N PRO A 98 -13.95 -1.87 4.79
CA PRO A 98 -15.38 -2.01 5.07
C PRO A 98 -15.83 -1.26 6.33
N ALA A 99 -15.08 -1.37 7.43
CA ALA A 99 -15.42 -0.69 8.68
C ALA A 99 -15.31 0.83 8.58
N LEU A 100 -14.34 1.35 7.82
CA LEU A 100 -14.16 2.77 7.56
C LEU A 100 -15.19 3.31 6.57
N ASP A 101 -15.63 2.53 5.58
CA ASP A 101 -16.70 2.92 4.63
C ASP A 101 -18.02 3.18 5.37
N GLU A 102 -18.39 2.31 6.32
CA GLU A 102 -19.60 2.51 7.13
C GLU A 102 -19.54 3.81 7.94
N ARG A 103 -18.38 4.08 8.55
CA ARG A 103 -18.16 5.34 9.30
C ARG A 103 -18.18 6.55 8.38
N ALA A 104 -17.62 6.42 7.17
CA ALA A 104 -17.63 7.47 6.17
C ALA A 104 -19.05 7.83 5.74
N ARG A 105 -19.93 6.84 5.55
CA ARG A 105 -21.36 7.07 5.22
C ARG A 105 -22.08 7.88 6.30
N ILE A 106 -21.85 7.57 7.57
CA ILE A 106 -22.43 8.35 8.69
C ILE A 106 -22.02 9.83 8.59
N VAL A 107 -20.75 10.12 8.29
CA VAL A 107 -20.27 11.50 8.14
C VAL A 107 -20.84 12.17 6.89
N ILE A 108 -20.98 11.43 5.79
CA ILE A 108 -21.59 11.92 4.54
C ILE A 108 -23.04 12.34 4.78
N ASP A 109 -23.78 11.56 5.57
CA ASP A 109 -25.15 11.84 5.99
C ASP A 109 -25.23 12.91 7.11
N SER A 110 -24.14 13.64 7.36
CA SER A 110 -24.00 14.69 8.39
C SER A 110 -24.19 14.21 9.83
N GLY A 111 -24.02 12.91 10.07
CA GLY A 111 -23.98 12.30 11.39
C GLY A 111 -22.60 12.28 12.03
N THR A 112 -22.52 11.82 13.28
CA THR A 112 -21.27 11.66 14.04
C THR A 112 -21.04 10.19 14.36
N PRO A 113 -20.05 9.52 13.74
CA PRO A 113 -19.77 8.12 14.03
C PRO A 113 -19.19 7.97 15.45
N PRO A 114 -19.40 6.82 16.14
CA PRO A 114 -18.82 6.56 17.45
C PRO A 114 -17.29 6.70 17.44
N SER A 115 -16.66 7.07 18.56
CA SER A 115 -15.19 7.15 18.63
C SER A 115 -14.53 5.82 18.30
N SER A 116 -13.42 5.84 17.55
CA SER A 116 -12.70 4.63 17.16
C SER A 116 -11.26 4.96 16.74
N SER A 117 -10.34 4.04 16.99
CA SER A 117 -8.94 4.11 16.54
C SER A 117 -8.69 3.45 15.19
N LEU A 118 -9.73 3.00 14.48
CA LEU A 118 -9.57 2.29 13.19
C LEU A 118 -8.79 3.10 12.14
N HIS A 119 -8.94 4.43 12.15
CA HIS A 119 -8.20 5.30 11.25
C HIS A 119 -6.70 5.31 11.56
N ASP A 120 -6.32 5.39 12.85
CA ASP A 120 -4.92 5.35 13.27
C ASP A 120 -4.28 3.98 12.97
N VAL A 121 -5.04 2.89 13.16
CA VAL A 121 -4.61 1.54 12.80
C VAL A 121 -4.35 1.45 11.29
N TYR A 122 -5.26 1.98 10.46
CA TYR A 122 -5.08 2.02 9.01
C TYR A 122 -3.80 2.77 8.61
N ILE A 123 -3.56 3.97 9.18
CA ILE A 123 -2.32 4.73 8.94
C ILE A 123 -1.08 3.92 9.33
N GLY A 124 -1.13 3.21 10.46
CA GLY A 124 -0.02 2.37 10.93
C GLY A 124 0.29 1.21 9.97
N ILE A 125 -0.73 0.55 9.41
CA ILE A 125 -0.56 -0.52 8.43
C ILE A 125 0.01 0.05 7.12
N ASP A 126 -0.53 1.16 6.62
CA ASP A 126 -0.01 1.85 5.42
C ASP A 126 1.48 2.22 5.58
N ALA A 127 1.87 2.72 6.75
CA ALA A 127 3.27 3.07 7.04
C ALA A 127 4.16 1.82 7.07
N ALA A 128 3.69 0.73 7.69
CA ALA A 128 4.40 -0.54 7.75
C ALA A 128 4.58 -1.16 6.36
N LYS A 129 3.52 -1.15 5.53
CA LYS A 129 3.58 -1.59 4.11
C LYS A 129 4.62 -0.79 3.35
N LEU A 130 4.59 0.54 3.47
CA LEU A 130 5.54 1.43 2.78
C LEU A 130 6.98 1.08 3.14
N VAL A 131 7.29 0.94 4.44
CA VAL A 131 8.63 0.55 4.91
C VAL A 131 9.03 -0.82 4.38
N ALA A 132 8.12 -1.81 4.41
CA ALA A 132 8.39 -3.16 3.91
C ALA A 132 8.74 -3.15 2.41
N LEU A 133 7.94 -2.44 1.58
CA LEU A 133 8.17 -2.33 0.14
C LEU A 133 9.53 -1.67 -0.17
N LEU A 134 9.89 -0.61 0.55
CA LEU A 134 11.17 0.07 0.38
C LEU A 134 12.36 -0.81 0.82
N LEU A 135 12.26 -1.51 1.95
CA LEU A 135 13.30 -2.44 2.40
C LEU A 135 13.50 -3.59 1.42
N GLY A 136 12.41 -4.18 0.92
CA GLY A 136 12.45 -5.22 -0.11
C GLY A 136 13.15 -4.72 -1.39
N THR A 137 12.87 -3.48 -1.79
CA THR A 137 13.50 -2.83 -2.94
C THR A 137 15.00 -2.62 -2.72
N VAL A 138 15.41 -2.07 -1.57
CA VAL A 138 16.82 -1.85 -1.25
C VAL A 138 17.61 -3.16 -1.31
N VAL A 139 17.03 -4.27 -0.80
CA VAL A 139 17.68 -5.58 -0.87
C VAL A 139 17.79 -6.08 -2.31
N LEU A 140 16.78 -5.87 -3.15
CA LEU A 140 16.83 -6.24 -4.57
C LEU A 140 17.86 -5.44 -5.38
N LEU A 141 18.16 -4.21 -4.96
CA LEU A 141 19.14 -3.33 -5.60
C LEU A 141 20.58 -3.59 -5.15
N ARG A 142 20.80 -4.37 -4.07
CA ARG A 142 22.15 -4.71 -3.62
C ARG A 142 22.83 -5.60 -4.67
N PRO A 143 24.06 -5.28 -5.09
CA PRO A 143 24.85 -6.20 -5.90
C PRO A 143 25.05 -7.52 -5.16
N ASP A 144 24.74 -8.65 -5.80
CA ASP A 144 25.14 -9.95 -5.28
C ASP A 144 26.68 -10.03 -5.29
N GLU A 145 27.34 -10.00 -4.14
CA GLU A 145 28.79 -10.30 -4.06
C GLU A 145 29.10 -11.73 -4.55
N GLN A 146 28.09 -12.61 -4.59
CA GLN A 146 28.21 -13.96 -5.17
C GLN A 146 28.21 -13.97 -6.70
N ARG A 147 27.68 -12.94 -7.39
CA ARG A 147 27.75 -12.82 -8.86
C ARG A 147 29.14 -12.51 -9.38
N GLN A 148 30.04 -12.02 -8.54
CA GLN A 148 31.42 -11.67 -8.93
C GLN A 148 32.42 -12.81 -8.70
N ARG A 149 31.98 -13.93 -8.11
CA ARG A 149 32.84 -15.09 -7.81
C ARG A 149 32.57 -16.32 -8.70
N GLN A 150 31.67 -16.21 -9.68
CA GLN A 150 31.44 -17.18 -10.74
C GLN A 150 31.81 -16.57 -12.08
#